data_AF-A0A5C9EGY2-F1
#
_entry.id   AF-A0A5C9EGY2-F1
#
_cell.length_a   1.000
_cell.length_b   1.000
_cell.length_c   1.000
_cell.angle_alpha   90.00
_cell.angle_beta   90.00
_cell.angle_gamma   90.00
#
_symmetry.space_group_name_H-M   'P 1'
#
loop_
_entity.id
_entity.type
_entity.pdbx_description
1 polymer ?
#
loop_
_entity_poly.entity_id
_entity_poly.type
_entity_poly.pdbx_seq_one_letter_code
_entity_poly.pdbx_strand_id
1 'polypeptide(L)'
;MTFLIICLFLTTLSLNNSFTVAANKEFTFDLEEFKNKIQSSDEVCWKKPAQNRKNTICNKISVLQELIEEGNLEDAYDKLLYDIKPKLTGLKTDENEQPWGNGIFKRSWVKCSNLQEEFQTDCNLILHEINPETIVDDDTAPFIGIYYIGGNDNIDPGYWIVKIEDYQSGIGEVQISVDGNLEVSENLNGLDLILYEIFVPSTVGFHTIYVLATNHDFTPDIDTKSMTVEIRESPLPEPL
;
A
#
# COMPACT_ATOMS: atom_id res chain seq x y z
N MET A 1 -22.13 49.02 -26.90
CA MET A 1 -22.26 47.68 -27.52
C MET A 1 -20.88 47.25 -27.97
N THR A 2 -20.33 46.07 -27.71
CA THR A 2 -20.63 44.91 -26.87
C THR A 2 -19.37 44.05 -27.01
N PHE A 3 -18.74 43.76 -25.88
CA PHE A 3 -17.83 42.67 -25.51
C PHE A 3 -16.57 42.30 -26.32
N LEU A 4 -15.46 42.59 -25.64
CA LEU A 4 -14.18 41.88 -25.54
C LEU A 4 -14.37 40.34 -25.54
N ILE A 5 -13.77 39.65 -26.52
CA ILE A 5 -13.63 38.18 -26.51
C ILE A 5 -12.26 37.87 -25.91
N ILE A 6 -12.27 37.50 -24.63
CA ILE A 6 -11.18 36.77 -23.96
C ILE A 6 -11.69 35.34 -23.80
N CYS A 7 -11.08 34.39 -24.49
CA CYS A 7 -11.17 32.95 -24.21
C CYS A 7 -9.78 32.38 -24.56
N LEU A 8 -8.89 32.41 -23.57
CA LEU A 8 -8.45 31.27 -22.75
C LEU A 8 -7.72 30.20 -23.57
N PHE A 9 -6.41 30.17 -23.37
CA PHE A 9 -5.50 29.09 -23.76
C PHE A 9 -6.00 27.75 -23.19
N LEU A 10 -6.35 26.80 -24.06
CA LEU A 10 -6.29 25.38 -23.71
C LEU A 10 -4.82 24.94 -23.78
N THR A 11 -4.13 24.99 -22.66
CA THR A 11 -2.95 24.15 -22.45
C THR A 11 -3.42 22.82 -21.92
N THR A 12 -3.50 21.82 -22.81
CA THR A 12 -3.54 20.42 -22.43
C THR A 12 -2.20 20.08 -21.77
N LEU A 13 -2.13 20.14 -20.44
CA LEU A 13 -1.09 19.44 -19.70
C LEU A 13 -1.44 17.95 -19.74
N SER A 14 -0.86 17.28 -20.73
CA SER A 14 -0.71 15.82 -20.74
C SER A 14 0.32 15.46 -19.68
N LEU A 15 -0.12 15.24 -18.44
CA LEU A 15 0.69 14.55 -17.44
C LEU A 15 0.65 13.06 -17.76
N ASN A 16 1.60 12.62 -18.60
CA ASN A 16 2.03 11.23 -18.61
C ASN A 16 2.88 11.02 -17.35
N ASN A 17 2.21 10.84 -16.22
CA ASN A 17 2.82 10.20 -15.06
C ASN A 17 2.27 8.77 -15.04
N SER A 18 2.98 7.86 -15.70
CA SER A 18 2.96 6.46 -15.29
C SER A 18 3.65 6.40 -13.93
N PHE A 19 2.87 6.63 -12.87
CA PHE A 19 3.31 6.48 -11.50
C PHE A 19 3.18 5.00 -11.17
N THR A 20 4.28 4.27 -11.20
CA THR A 20 4.39 2.99 -10.51
C THR A 20 4.41 3.30 -9.02
N VAL A 21 3.22 3.31 -8.41
CA VAL A 21 3.07 3.28 -6.96
C VAL A 21 3.28 1.82 -6.55
N ALA A 22 4.53 1.42 -6.35
CA ALA A 22 4.81 0.24 -5.55
C ALA A 22 4.56 0.67 -4.09
N ALA A 23 3.49 0.14 -3.51
CA ALA A 23 3.18 0.26 -2.10
C ALA A 23 4.40 -0.19 -1.27
N ASN A 24 5.05 0.74 -0.57
CA ASN A 24 6.13 0.43 0.35
C ASN A 24 5.53 -0.11 1.65
N LYS A 25 5.02 -1.35 1.63
CA LYS A 25 4.88 -2.15 2.84
C LYS A 25 6.28 -2.25 3.45
N GLU A 26 6.45 -1.77 4.68
CA GLU A 26 7.73 -1.85 5.39
C GLU A 26 7.97 -3.33 5.75
N PHE A 27 8.65 -4.06 4.86
CA PHE A 27 9.05 -5.44 5.11
C PHE A 27 9.97 -5.46 6.33
N THR A 28 9.60 -6.24 7.36
CA THR A 28 10.40 -6.37 8.57
C THR A 28 11.65 -7.20 8.35
N PHE A 29 11.70 -7.96 7.25
CA PHE A 29 12.83 -8.82 6.89
C PHE A 29 13.82 -8.15 5.93
N ASP A 30 15.09 -8.10 6.34
CA ASP A 30 16.20 -7.56 5.52
C ASP A 30 16.81 -8.65 4.59
N LEU A 31 16.52 -8.55 3.29
CA LEU A 31 17.08 -9.44 2.27
C LEU A 31 18.60 -9.32 2.10
N GLU A 32 19.20 -8.17 2.41
CA GLU A 32 20.65 -8.01 2.42
C GLU A 32 21.29 -8.74 3.60
N GLU A 33 20.66 -8.71 4.78
CA GLU A 33 21.08 -9.53 5.91
C GLU A 33 21.06 -11.03 5.56
N PHE A 34 19.99 -11.49 4.90
CA PHE A 34 19.90 -12.89 4.47
C PHE A 34 20.96 -13.27 3.43
N LYS A 35 21.25 -12.38 2.46
CA LYS A 35 22.37 -12.56 1.51
C LYS A 35 23.71 -12.64 2.23
N ASN A 36 23.94 -11.79 3.22
CA ASN A 36 25.16 -11.78 4.02
C ASN A 36 25.31 -13.08 4.84
N LYS A 37 24.23 -13.61 5.41
CA LYS A 37 24.21 -14.91 6.08
C LYS A 37 24.59 -16.06 5.14
N ILE A 38 24.06 -16.06 3.92
CA ILE A 38 24.40 -17.06 2.89
C ILE A 38 25.89 -16.98 2.52
N GLN A 39 26.42 -15.79 2.26
CA GLN A 39 27.82 -15.61 1.87
C GLN A 39 28.79 -16.00 3.00
N SER A 40 28.50 -15.60 4.24
CA SER A 40 29.35 -15.86 5.41
C SER A 40 29.30 -17.29 5.96
N SER A 41 28.29 -18.08 5.59
CA SER A 41 28.16 -19.48 6.03
C SER A 41 29.35 -20.37 5.63
N ASP A 42 29.69 -21.40 6.42
CA ASP A 42 30.85 -22.27 6.17
C ASP A 42 30.72 -23.06 4.84
N GLU A 43 31.73 -22.97 3.96
CA GLU A 43 31.79 -23.71 2.69
C GLU A 43 31.67 -25.23 2.86
N VAL A 44 32.12 -25.78 3.99
CA VAL A 44 32.00 -27.21 4.30
C VAL A 44 30.53 -27.65 4.31
N CYS A 45 29.61 -26.75 4.66
CA CYS A 45 28.18 -27.02 4.65
C CYS A 45 27.55 -27.00 3.26
N TRP A 46 28.26 -26.55 2.23
CA TRP A 46 27.75 -26.49 0.86
C TRP A 46 28.26 -27.66 0.02
N LYS A 47 27.44 -28.11 -0.93
CA LYS A 47 27.90 -29.01 -2.00
C LYS A 47 28.83 -28.25 -2.95
N LYS A 48 29.83 -28.94 -3.51
CA LYS A 48 30.81 -28.30 -4.40
C LYS A 48 30.23 -27.97 -5.79
N PRO A 49 30.69 -26.90 -6.46
CA PRO A 49 31.51 -25.81 -5.91
C PRO A 49 30.67 -24.89 -5.01
N ALA A 50 31.13 -24.66 -3.76
CA ALA A 50 30.37 -23.95 -2.74
C ALA A 50 30.09 -22.50 -3.13
N GLN A 51 31.14 -21.75 -3.49
CA GLN A 51 31.02 -20.34 -3.84
C GLN A 51 30.06 -20.09 -5.01
N ASN A 52 30.09 -20.93 -6.06
CA ASN A 52 29.17 -20.76 -7.19
C ASN A 52 27.71 -20.91 -6.75
N ARG A 53 27.42 -21.82 -5.82
CA ARG A 53 26.06 -22.03 -5.31
C ARG A 53 25.60 -20.86 -4.45
N LYS A 54 26.46 -20.38 -3.56
CA LYS A 54 26.20 -19.16 -2.76
C LYS A 54 25.88 -17.98 -3.66
N ASN A 55 26.75 -17.70 -4.64
CA ASN A 55 26.55 -16.62 -5.62
C ASN A 55 25.24 -16.82 -6.41
N THR A 56 24.94 -18.05 -6.82
CA THR A 56 23.69 -18.33 -7.56
C THR A 56 22.46 -18.07 -6.70
N ILE A 57 22.47 -18.43 -5.40
CA ILE A 57 21.36 -18.11 -4.50
C ILE A 57 21.27 -16.59 -4.29
N CYS A 58 22.37 -15.89 -4.02
CA CYS A 58 22.34 -14.44 -3.85
C CYS A 58 21.78 -13.72 -5.09
N ASN A 59 22.14 -14.15 -6.30
CA ASN A 59 21.56 -13.62 -7.53
C ASN A 59 20.04 -13.87 -7.61
N LYS A 60 19.57 -15.03 -7.14
CA LYS A 60 18.13 -15.34 -7.07
C LYS A 60 17.42 -14.47 -6.04
N ILE A 61 18.05 -14.16 -4.91
CA ILE A 61 17.51 -13.25 -3.90
C ILE A 61 17.47 -11.81 -4.42
N SER A 62 18.46 -11.37 -5.21
CA SER A 62 18.38 -10.07 -5.90
C SER A 62 17.18 -10.00 -6.85
N VAL A 63 16.92 -11.06 -7.62
CA VAL A 63 15.70 -11.11 -8.46
C VAL A 63 14.42 -11.15 -7.62
N LEU A 64 14.43 -11.85 -6.48
CA LEU A 64 13.30 -11.84 -5.53
C LEU A 64 13.02 -10.42 -5.02
N GLN A 65 14.09 -9.69 -4.66
CA GLN A 65 14.00 -8.30 -4.20
C GLN A 65 13.42 -7.39 -5.29
N GLU A 66 13.90 -7.51 -6.54
CA GLU A 66 13.35 -6.77 -7.68
C GLU A 66 11.84 -7.04 -7.85
N LEU A 67 11.39 -8.29 -7.76
CA LEU A 67 9.97 -8.64 -7.84
C LEU A 67 9.14 -8.02 -6.71
N ILE A 68 9.67 -7.98 -5.50
CA ILE A 68 9.02 -7.34 -4.35
C ILE A 68 8.92 -5.82 -4.55
N GLU A 69 10.01 -5.17 -4.99
CA GLU A 69 10.07 -3.74 -5.27
C GLU A 69 9.14 -3.34 -6.44
N GLU A 70 8.92 -4.23 -7.40
CA GLU A 70 7.95 -4.06 -8.49
C GLU A 70 6.49 -4.34 -8.08
N GLY A 71 6.25 -4.80 -6.85
CA GLY A 71 4.93 -5.19 -6.35
C GLY A 71 4.41 -6.54 -6.88
N ASN A 72 5.25 -7.33 -7.55
CA ASN A 72 4.89 -8.64 -8.09
C ASN A 72 5.10 -9.75 -7.04
N LEU A 73 4.23 -9.73 -6.02
CA LEU A 73 4.37 -10.58 -4.84
C LEU A 73 4.07 -12.06 -5.10
N GLU A 74 3.20 -12.39 -6.05
CA GLU A 74 2.94 -13.78 -6.46
C GLU A 74 4.19 -14.41 -7.06
N ASP A 75 4.83 -13.76 -8.03
CA ASP A 75 6.07 -14.26 -8.63
C ASP A 75 7.22 -14.29 -7.61
N ALA A 76 7.27 -13.31 -6.69
CA ALA A 76 8.24 -13.29 -5.60
C ALA A 76 8.05 -14.50 -4.67
N TYR A 77 6.81 -14.75 -4.23
CA TYR A 77 6.44 -15.88 -3.40
C TYR A 77 6.82 -17.20 -4.07
N ASP A 78 6.45 -17.38 -5.34
CA ASP A 78 6.78 -18.57 -6.13
C ASP A 78 8.29 -18.76 -6.30
N LYS A 79 9.03 -17.67 -6.52
CA LYS A 79 10.50 -17.69 -6.61
C LYS A 79 11.10 -18.22 -5.32
N LEU A 80 10.65 -17.72 -4.17
CA LEU A 80 11.16 -18.16 -2.89
C LEU A 80 10.76 -19.62 -2.60
N LEU A 81 9.47 -19.94 -2.77
CA LEU A 81 8.87 -21.23 -2.44
C LEU A 81 9.40 -22.37 -3.31
N TYR A 82 9.46 -22.19 -4.63
CA TYR A 82 9.76 -23.25 -5.58
C TYR A 82 11.23 -23.29 -6.03
N ASP A 83 11.93 -22.15 -6.00
CA ASP A 83 13.31 -22.05 -6.50
C ASP A 83 14.35 -21.96 -5.36
N ILE A 84 14.20 -21.03 -4.43
CA ILE A 84 15.23 -20.72 -3.42
C ILE A 84 15.17 -21.69 -2.23
N LYS A 85 14.04 -21.72 -1.50
CA LYS A 85 13.87 -22.50 -0.26
C LYS A 85 14.25 -23.97 -0.44
N PRO A 86 13.79 -24.71 -1.48
CA PRO A 86 14.14 -26.12 -1.62
C PRO A 86 15.64 -26.37 -1.82
N LYS A 87 16.36 -25.41 -2.44
CA LYS A 87 17.82 -25.53 -2.60
C LYS A 87 18.57 -25.26 -1.30
N LEU A 88 18.03 -24.42 -0.42
CA LEU A 88 18.64 -24.12 0.87
C LEU A 88 18.31 -25.19 1.91
N THR A 89 17.07 -25.62 2.00
CA THR A 89 16.57 -26.47 3.09
C THR A 89 16.50 -27.96 2.71
N GLY A 90 16.33 -28.26 1.42
CA GLY A 90 16.00 -29.61 0.97
C GLY A 90 14.54 -30.00 1.20
N LEU A 91 13.68 -29.04 1.54
CA LEU A 91 12.26 -29.25 1.77
C LEU A 91 11.42 -28.61 0.66
N LYS A 92 10.25 -29.18 0.42
CA LYS A 92 9.22 -28.65 -0.47
C LYS A 92 7.98 -28.35 0.36
N THR A 93 8.08 -27.31 1.17
CA THR A 93 7.04 -26.92 2.11
C THR A 93 6.76 -25.42 1.98
N ASP A 94 5.52 -25.01 2.25
CA ASP A 94 5.13 -23.62 2.40
C ASP A 94 5.60 -23.03 3.75
N GLU A 95 5.21 -21.79 4.07
CA GLU A 95 5.53 -21.11 5.34
C GLU A 95 4.98 -21.82 6.57
N ASN A 96 3.89 -22.59 6.42
CA ASN A 96 3.23 -23.37 7.48
C ASN A 96 3.76 -24.82 7.55
N GLU A 97 4.87 -25.08 6.88
CA GLU A 97 5.49 -26.39 6.74
C GLU A 97 4.61 -27.46 6.07
N GLN A 98 3.53 -27.05 5.38
CA GLN A 98 2.71 -27.97 4.61
C GLN A 98 3.46 -28.38 3.35
N PRO A 99 3.61 -29.70 3.10
CA PRO A 99 4.38 -30.17 1.97
C PRO A 99 3.60 -30.02 0.66
N TRP A 100 4.28 -29.54 -0.38
CA TRP A 100 3.82 -29.67 -1.75
C TRP A 100 4.63 -30.77 -2.48
N GLY A 101 3.92 -31.54 -3.32
CA GLY A 101 4.47 -32.74 -3.95
C GLY A 101 4.86 -33.82 -2.93
N ASN A 102 6.14 -34.18 -2.86
CA ASN A 102 6.64 -35.22 -1.95
C ASN A 102 7.30 -34.67 -0.67
N GLY A 103 7.21 -33.36 -0.41
CA GLY A 103 7.79 -32.69 0.76
C GLY A 103 9.33 -32.64 0.82
N ILE A 104 10.03 -33.45 0.02
CA ILE A 104 11.49 -33.59 0.06
C ILE A 104 12.13 -33.21 -1.27
N PHE A 105 13.08 -32.29 -1.22
CA PHE A 105 13.96 -31.91 -2.32
C PHE A 105 15.34 -32.57 -2.19
N LYS A 106 15.52 -33.72 -2.86
CA LYS A 106 16.76 -34.52 -2.83
C LYS A 106 18.02 -33.79 -3.33
N ARG A 107 17.87 -32.63 -3.99
CA ARG A 107 18.96 -31.87 -4.61
C ARG A 107 19.35 -30.62 -3.83
N SER A 108 19.07 -30.55 -2.52
CA SER A 108 19.53 -29.46 -1.65
C SER A 108 21.02 -29.15 -1.87
N TRP A 109 21.38 -27.88 -1.82
CA TRP A 109 22.74 -27.39 -1.99
C TRP A 109 23.49 -27.30 -0.66
N VAL A 110 22.76 -27.18 0.44
CA VAL A 110 23.27 -27.23 1.81
C VAL A 110 23.21 -28.68 2.32
N LYS A 111 24.21 -29.08 3.12
CA LYS A 111 24.37 -30.44 3.68
C LYS A 111 24.25 -30.47 5.20
N CYS A 112 24.63 -29.39 5.88
CA CYS A 112 24.56 -29.29 7.34
C CYS A 112 23.12 -29.07 7.76
N SER A 113 22.60 -29.91 8.64
CA SER A 113 21.22 -29.83 9.15
C SER A 113 20.93 -28.48 9.83
N ASN A 114 21.82 -28.04 10.72
CA ASN A 114 21.61 -26.80 11.48
C ASN A 114 21.47 -25.58 10.55
N LEU A 115 22.29 -25.51 9.49
CA LEU A 115 22.20 -24.43 8.51
C LEU A 115 20.95 -24.53 7.64
N GLN A 116 20.46 -25.75 7.36
CA GLN A 116 19.17 -25.94 6.67
C GLN A 116 18.00 -25.46 7.53
N GLU A 117 18.01 -25.72 8.84
CA GLU A 117 16.99 -25.27 9.80
C GLU A 117 16.98 -23.75 9.95
N GLU A 118 18.16 -23.13 10.04
CA GLU A 118 18.28 -21.67 10.03
C GLU A 118 17.70 -21.05 8.75
N PHE A 119 18.10 -21.55 7.58
CA PHE A 119 17.55 -21.05 6.32
C PHE A 119 16.06 -21.35 6.14
N GLN A 120 15.56 -22.45 6.71
CA GLN A 120 14.13 -22.74 6.71
C GLN A 120 13.37 -21.70 7.51
N THR A 121 13.86 -21.34 8.68
CA THR A 121 13.24 -20.31 9.52
C THR A 121 13.21 -18.96 8.79
N ASP A 122 14.36 -18.53 8.23
CA ASP A 122 14.44 -17.29 7.46
C ASP A 122 13.50 -17.30 6.25
N CYS A 123 13.48 -18.39 5.47
CA CYS A 123 12.59 -18.52 4.32
C CYS A 123 11.11 -18.52 4.72
N ASN A 124 10.73 -19.13 5.85
CA ASN A 124 9.34 -19.13 6.31
C ASN A 124 8.91 -17.72 6.73
N LEU A 125 9.78 -16.96 7.39
CA LEU A 125 9.53 -15.56 7.74
C LEU A 125 9.30 -14.73 6.48
N ILE A 126 10.20 -14.81 5.49
CA ILE A 126 10.04 -14.06 4.24
C ILE A 126 8.75 -14.49 3.51
N LEU A 127 8.50 -15.80 3.39
CA LEU A 127 7.29 -16.32 2.73
C LEU A 127 6.02 -15.78 3.41
N HIS A 128 5.99 -15.72 4.74
CA HIS A 128 4.86 -15.16 5.47
C HIS A 128 4.68 -13.66 5.21
N GLU A 129 5.77 -12.89 5.07
CA GLU A 129 5.67 -11.45 4.80
C GLU A 129 5.19 -11.13 3.38
N ILE A 130 5.59 -11.96 2.41
CA ILE A 130 5.26 -11.82 0.99
C ILE A 130 4.07 -12.68 0.55
N ASN A 131 3.41 -13.41 1.46
CA ASN A 131 2.31 -14.31 1.09
C ASN A 131 1.11 -13.48 0.56
N PRO A 132 0.72 -13.64 -0.72
CA PRO A 132 -0.41 -12.92 -1.28
C PRO A 132 -1.73 -13.24 -0.59
N GLU A 133 -1.91 -14.43 0.02
CA GLU A 133 -3.14 -14.76 0.76
C GLU A 133 -3.25 -14.06 2.12
N THR A 134 -2.12 -13.65 2.72
CA THR A 134 -2.12 -12.80 3.92
C THR A 134 -2.31 -11.32 3.60
N ILE A 135 -2.18 -10.97 2.33
CA ILE A 135 -2.58 -9.69 1.76
C ILE A 135 -3.99 -9.93 1.24
N VAL A 136 -4.95 -10.00 2.17
CA VAL A 136 -6.35 -10.12 1.81
C VAL A 136 -6.66 -8.89 0.96
N ASP A 137 -6.81 -9.09 -0.34
CA ASP A 137 -7.50 -8.19 -1.26
C ASP A 137 -8.89 -8.03 -0.66
N ASP A 138 -9.09 -6.94 0.07
CA ASP A 138 -10.38 -6.66 0.66
C ASP A 138 -11.22 -5.99 -0.41
N ASP A 139 -12.14 -6.74 -0.99
CA ASP A 139 -13.11 -6.21 -1.97
C ASP A 139 -14.09 -5.18 -1.35
N THR A 140 -13.73 -4.51 -0.24
CA THR A 140 -14.49 -3.45 0.39
C THR A 140 -13.78 -2.11 0.26
N ALA A 141 -14.52 -1.17 -0.35
CA ALA A 141 -14.07 0.21 -0.43
C ALA A 141 -14.06 0.88 0.97
N PRO A 142 -13.21 1.90 1.19
CA PRO A 142 -13.18 2.60 2.47
C PRO A 142 -14.52 3.23 2.84
N PHE A 143 -14.87 3.19 4.11
CA PHE A 143 -16.05 3.88 4.61
C PHE A 143 -15.78 5.39 4.77
N ILE A 144 -16.59 6.23 4.12
CA ILE A 144 -16.49 7.69 4.24
C ILE A 144 -17.64 8.26 5.11
N GLY A 145 -17.31 9.03 6.14
CA GLY A 145 -18.22 9.83 6.95
C GLY A 145 -17.92 11.33 6.83
N ILE A 146 -18.96 12.17 6.74
CA ILE A 146 -18.83 13.63 6.77
C ILE A 146 -19.69 14.13 7.93
N TYR A 147 -19.07 14.85 8.86
CA TYR A 147 -19.69 15.34 10.10
C TYR A 147 -19.58 16.86 10.19
N TYR A 148 -20.54 17.45 10.87
CA TYR A 148 -20.69 18.89 11.00
C TYR A 148 -20.81 19.31 12.47
N ILE A 149 -20.09 20.37 12.86
CA ILE A 149 -20.14 20.98 14.20
C ILE A 149 -20.11 22.51 14.09
N GLY A 150 -21.18 23.24 14.45
CA GLY A 150 -21.18 24.72 14.50
C GLY A 150 -22.54 25.38 14.27
N GLY A 151 -22.52 26.68 13.91
CA GLY A 151 -23.70 27.51 13.61
C GLY A 151 -24.32 27.39 12.21
N ASN A 152 -23.51 27.17 11.17
CA ASN A 152 -23.88 26.95 9.76
C ASN A 152 -24.37 28.24 9.09
N ASP A 153 -23.71 29.34 9.42
CA ASP A 153 -23.99 30.65 8.87
C ASP A 153 -22.71 31.38 8.42
N ASN A 154 -22.86 32.57 7.85
CA ASN A 154 -21.74 33.30 7.27
C ASN A 154 -20.78 33.92 8.31
N ILE A 155 -21.14 33.88 9.60
CA ILE A 155 -20.27 34.32 10.71
C ILE A 155 -19.57 33.12 11.35
N ASP A 156 -20.29 32.01 11.51
CA ASP A 156 -19.83 30.72 12.00
C ASP A 156 -20.24 29.60 11.04
N PRO A 157 -19.47 29.37 9.96
CA PRO A 157 -19.72 28.26 9.02
C PRO A 157 -19.54 26.89 9.68
N GLY A 158 -19.00 26.84 10.91
CA GLY A 158 -18.69 25.63 11.65
C GLY A 158 -17.46 24.89 11.13
N TYR A 159 -17.24 23.73 11.74
CA TYR A 159 -16.17 22.79 11.44
C TYR A 159 -16.74 21.56 10.74
N TRP A 160 -16.06 21.14 9.67
CA TRP A 160 -16.42 19.95 8.91
C TRP A 160 -15.35 18.90 9.11
N ILE A 161 -15.75 17.71 9.54
CA ILE A 161 -14.84 16.60 9.76
C ILE A 161 -15.16 15.50 8.75
N VAL A 162 -14.17 15.17 7.92
CA VAL A 162 -14.22 13.99 7.05
C VAL A 162 -13.49 12.86 7.76
N LYS A 163 -14.20 11.76 7.98
CA LYS A 163 -13.67 10.52 8.56
C LYS A 163 -13.60 9.47 7.47
N ILE A 164 -12.48 8.79 7.36
CA ILE A 164 -12.31 7.68 6.42
C ILE A 164 -11.76 6.51 7.22
N GLU A 165 -12.35 5.34 7.02
CA GLU A 165 -12.02 4.10 7.74
C GLU A 165 -11.92 2.92 6.77
N ASP A 166 -10.88 2.12 6.93
CA ASP A 166 -10.71 0.82 6.30
C ASP A 166 -9.83 -0.03 7.23
N TYR A 167 -10.37 -1.09 7.82
CA TYR A 167 -9.68 -1.90 8.83
C TYR A 167 -9.11 -3.20 8.29
N GLN A 168 -9.34 -3.52 7.01
CA GLN A 168 -8.93 -4.79 6.42
C GLN A 168 -7.67 -4.57 5.58
N SER A 169 -7.77 -3.66 4.62
CA SER A 169 -6.68 -3.27 3.71
C SER A 169 -6.01 -1.96 4.12
N GLY A 170 -6.71 -1.11 4.87
CA GLY A 170 -6.24 0.23 5.18
C GLY A 170 -6.44 1.19 4.01
N ILE A 171 -6.29 2.49 4.26
CA ILE A 171 -6.59 3.52 3.27
C ILE A 171 -5.38 3.75 2.36
N GLY A 172 -5.60 3.66 1.05
CA GLY A 172 -4.58 3.89 0.02
C GLY A 172 -4.41 5.37 -0.29
N GLU A 173 -5.41 5.97 -0.93
CA GLU A 173 -5.39 7.37 -1.35
C GLU A 173 -6.66 8.10 -0.95
N VAL A 174 -6.54 9.40 -0.72
CA VAL A 174 -7.68 10.29 -0.44
C VAL A 174 -7.60 11.56 -1.27
N GLN A 175 -8.75 11.99 -1.78
CA GLN A 175 -8.95 13.29 -2.39
C GLN A 175 -10.19 13.97 -1.81
N ILE A 176 -10.04 15.20 -1.33
CA ILE A 176 -11.15 16.00 -0.81
C ILE A 176 -11.18 17.31 -1.56
N SER A 177 -12.36 17.68 -2.07
CA SER A 177 -12.59 18.96 -2.72
C SER A 177 -13.81 19.67 -2.17
N VAL A 178 -13.76 21.00 -2.15
CA VAL A 178 -14.86 21.89 -1.75
C VAL A 178 -15.17 22.81 -2.93
N ASP A 179 -16.40 22.76 -3.43
CA ASP A 179 -16.86 23.47 -4.63
C ASP A 179 -15.99 23.21 -5.87
N GLY A 180 -15.42 22.02 -5.95
CA GLY A 180 -14.52 21.61 -7.03
C GLY A 180 -13.07 22.06 -6.86
N ASN A 181 -12.73 22.79 -5.79
CA ASN A 181 -11.34 23.11 -5.44
C ASN A 181 -10.75 21.97 -4.61
N LEU A 182 -9.60 21.43 -5.02
CA LEU A 182 -8.92 20.36 -4.31
C LEU A 182 -8.25 20.89 -3.04
N GLU A 183 -8.69 20.40 -1.89
CA GLU A 183 -8.18 20.79 -0.56
C GLU A 183 -7.17 19.77 -0.02
N VAL A 184 -7.44 18.47 -0.23
CA VAL A 184 -6.58 17.36 0.23
C VAL A 184 -6.33 16.40 -0.93
N SER A 185 -5.08 15.95 -1.06
CA SER A 185 -4.66 14.88 -1.97
C SER A 185 -3.45 14.18 -1.38
N GLU A 186 -3.66 13.04 -0.75
CA GLU A 186 -2.63 12.33 0.02
C GLU A 186 -2.65 10.84 -0.27
N ASN A 187 -1.48 10.22 -0.21
CA ASN A 187 -1.32 8.77 -0.16
C ASN A 187 -1.05 8.40 1.30
N LEU A 188 -1.90 7.53 1.85
CA LEU A 188 -1.96 7.18 3.26
C LEU A 188 -1.29 5.85 3.57
N ASN A 189 -0.77 5.13 2.57
CA ASN A 189 0.02 3.90 2.70
C ASN A 189 -0.59 2.88 3.70
N GLY A 190 -1.91 2.66 3.65
CA GLY A 190 -2.58 1.63 4.44
C GLY A 190 -2.91 2.04 5.87
N LEU A 191 -3.12 3.32 6.17
CA LEU A 191 -3.62 3.73 7.49
C LEU A 191 -5.07 3.30 7.70
N ASP A 192 -5.39 2.75 8.87
CA ASP A 192 -6.73 2.23 9.16
C ASP A 192 -7.83 3.32 9.27
N LEU A 193 -7.45 4.50 9.76
CA LEU A 193 -8.35 5.59 10.10
C LEU A 193 -7.66 6.94 9.95
N ILE A 194 -8.35 7.89 9.32
CA ILE A 194 -7.93 9.29 9.25
C ILE A 194 -9.11 10.25 9.46
N LEU A 195 -8.79 11.42 10.02
CA LEU A 195 -9.73 12.52 10.23
C LEU A 195 -9.15 13.79 9.61
N TYR A 196 -9.89 14.40 8.69
CA TYR A 196 -9.57 15.71 8.12
C TYR A 196 -10.55 16.76 8.63
N GLU A 197 -10.00 17.89 9.08
CA GLU A 197 -10.77 19.11 9.26
C GLU A 197 -10.79 19.86 7.93
N ILE A 198 -11.97 20.11 7.39
CA ILE A 198 -12.17 20.74 6.09
C ILE A 198 -12.79 22.12 6.27
N PHE A 199 -12.22 23.10 5.58
CA PHE A 199 -12.74 24.45 5.55
C PHE A 199 -13.82 24.58 4.47
N VAL A 200 -15.03 24.97 4.87
CA VAL A 200 -16.10 25.36 3.95
C VAL A 200 -16.19 26.89 3.92
N PRO A 201 -16.22 27.54 2.74
CA PRO A 201 -16.32 28.99 2.65
C PRO A 201 -17.54 29.52 3.40
N SER A 202 -17.38 30.67 4.09
CA SER A 202 -18.48 31.33 4.81
C SER A 202 -19.40 32.16 3.90
N THR A 203 -19.23 32.08 2.58
CA THR A 203 -20.10 32.79 1.64
C THR A 203 -21.51 32.22 1.69
N VAL A 204 -22.52 33.09 1.73
CA VAL A 204 -23.92 32.63 1.71
C VAL A 204 -24.21 31.91 0.39
N GLY A 205 -24.76 30.70 0.50
CA GLY A 205 -25.06 29.86 -0.65
C GLY A 205 -24.89 28.38 -0.37
N PHE A 206 -24.95 27.59 -1.44
CA PHE A 206 -24.71 26.15 -1.38
C PHE A 206 -23.24 25.86 -1.63
N HIS A 207 -22.67 25.03 -0.76
CA HIS A 207 -21.32 24.52 -0.85
C HIS A 207 -21.35 23.00 -0.93
N THR A 208 -20.48 22.41 -1.73
CA THR A 208 -20.41 20.95 -1.89
C THR A 208 -19.05 20.42 -1.49
N ILE A 209 -19.03 19.53 -0.51
CA ILE A 209 -17.87 18.72 -0.14
C ILE A 209 -17.95 17.43 -0.93
N TYR A 210 -16.88 17.09 -1.65
CA TYR A 210 -16.72 15.84 -2.37
C TYR A 210 -15.47 15.12 -1.85
N VAL A 211 -15.64 13.86 -1.48
CA VAL A 211 -14.59 12.98 -0.97
C VAL A 211 -14.50 11.77 -1.87
N LEU A 212 -13.29 11.40 -2.25
CA LEU A 212 -12.95 10.14 -2.88
C LEU A 212 -11.87 9.49 -2.03
N ALA A 213 -12.04 8.20 -1.74
CA ALA A 213 -11.06 7.41 -1.03
C ALA A 213 -10.88 6.06 -1.73
N THR A 214 -9.65 5.54 -1.73
CA THR A 214 -9.35 4.19 -2.18
C THR A 214 -8.80 3.37 -1.02
N ASN A 215 -9.04 2.07 -1.01
CA ASN A 215 -8.32 1.18 -0.11
C ASN A 215 -6.86 1.00 -0.58
N HIS A 216 -6.05 0.34 0.24
CA HIS A 216 -4.63 0.09 0.00
C HIS A 216 -4.38 -1.30 -0.60
N ASP A 217 -5.27 -1.71 -1.49
CA ASP A 217 -5.16 -2.99 -2.18
C ASP A 217 -4.35 -2.90 -3.48
N PHE A 218 -4.01 -4.08 -4.00
CA PHE A 218 -3.36 -4.21 -5.30
C PHE A 218 -4.30 -3.80 -6.43
N THR A 219 -5.60 -4.06 -6.27
CA THR A 219 -6.68 -3.56 -7.11
C THR A 219 -7.56 -2.62 -6.30
N PRO A 220 -7.25 -1.31 -6.25
CA PRO A 220 -7.91 -0.42 -5.30
C PRO A 220 -9.42 -0.31 -5.56
N ASP A 221 -10.22 -0.63 -4.55
CA ASP A 221 -11.62 -0.29 -4.51
C ASP A 221 -11.80 1.17 -4.09
N ILE A 222 -12.81 1.81 -4.68
CA ILE A 222 -13.04 3.24 -4.55
C ILE A 222 -14.42 3.49 -3.94
N ASP A 223 -14.47 4.31 -2.88
CA ASP A 223 -15.71 4.94 -2.44
C ASP A 223 -15.69 6.44 -2.73
N THR A 224 -16.88 6.98 -2.96
CA THR A 224 -17.07 8.42 -3.16
C THR A 224 -18.26 8.90 -2.36
N LYS A 225 -18.11 10.07 -1.73
CA LYS A 225 -19.18 10.69 -0.96
C LYS A 225 -19.25 12.18 -1.22
N SER A 226 -20.46 12.65 -1.46
CA SER A 226 -20.75 14.07 -1.63
C SER A 226 -21.74 14.55 -0.58
N MET A 227 -21.52 15.73 -0.02
CA MET A 227 -22.45 16.41 0.86
C MET A 227 -22.59 17.87 0.44
N THR A 228 -23.83 18.31 0.23
CA THR A 228 -24.15 19.71 -0.02
C THR A 228 -24.68 20.35 1.26
N VAL A 229 -24.14 21.51 1.60
CA VAL A 229 -24.57 22.34 2.72
C VAL A 229 -25.00 23.72 2.24
N GLU A 230 -25.98 24.31 2.92
CA GLU A 230 -26.39 25.69 2.76
C GLU A 230 -25.79 26.53 3.88
N ILE A 231 -24.91 27.47 3.56
CA ILE A 231 -24.44 28.51 4.48
C ILE A 231 -25.43 29.66 4.42
N ARG A 232 -26.01 30.00 5.58
CA ARG A 232 -27.06 31.02 5.70
C ARG A 232 -26.49 32.36 6.12
N GLU A 233 -27.22 33.42 5.81
CA GLU A 233 -26.94 34.74 6.41
C GLU A 233 -27.28 34.68 7.90
N SER A 234 -26.35 35.07 8.76
CA SER A 234 -26.61 35.19 10.19
C SER A 234 -27.71 36.23 10.45
N PRO A 235 -28.61 36.00 11.42
CA PRO A 235 -29.58 36.99 11.81
C PRO A 235 -28.87 38.25 12.33
N LEU A 236 -29.34 39.43 11.90
CA LEU A 236 -28.86 40.69 12.44
C LEU A 236 -29.12 40.74 13.96
N PRO A 237 -28.19 41.28 14.76
CA PRO A 237 -28.42 41.44 16.20
C PRO A 237 -29.67 42.31 16.42
N GLU A 238 -30.55 41.87 17.32
CA GLU A 238 -31.72 42.66 17.69
C GLU A 238 -31.26 44.03 18.24
N PRO A 239 -31.90 45.14 17.81
CA PRO A 239 -31.56 46.45 18.35
C PRO A 239 -31.88 46.49 19.86
N LEU A 240 -30.88 46.88 20.65
CA LEU A 240 -30.96 47.08 22.10
C LEU A 240 -31.96 48.17 22.50
#